data_AF-A0A521J6X8-F1
#
_entry.id   AF-A0A521J6X8-F1
#
_cell.length_a   1.000
_cell.length_b   1.000
_cell.length_c   1.000
_cell.angle_alpha   90.00
_cell.angle_beta   90.00
_cell.angle_gamma   90.00
#
_symmetry.space_group_name_H-M   'P 1'
#
loop_
_entity.id
_entity.type
_entity.pdbx_description
1 polymer ?
#
loop_
_entity_poly.entity_id
_entity_poly.type
_entity_poly.pdbx_seq_one_letter_code
_entity_poly.pdbx_strand_id
1 'polypeptide(L)' 'MKTVKQIAKENNMAVVTLYRRIIAKGMTPKLEKGIMVLNPQEEKDILVYSKRGRKNAQNKKTSDQKSIR' A
#
# COMPACT_ATOMS: atom_id res chain seq x y z
N MET A 1 18.97 8.25 -1.06
CA MET A 1 18.22 7.41 -0.10
C MET A 1 17.23 8.31 0.62
N LYS A 2 15.98 7.86 0.82
CA LYS A 2 14.94 8.66 1.49
C LYS A 2 14.33 7.89 2.63
N THR A 3 13.90 8.59 3.66
CA THR A 3 13.16 7.97 4.77
C THR A 3 11.72 7.65 4.36
N VAL A 4 11.11 6.67 5.02
CA VAL A 4 9.67 6.36 4.85
C VAL A 4 8.79 7.61 5.06
N LYS A 5 9.17 8.48 6.01
CA LYS A 5 8.44 9.73 6.30
C LYS A 5 8.53 10.75 5.16
N GLN A 6 9.70 10.89 4.52
CA GLN A 6 9.87 11.77 3.36
C GLN A 6 9.04 11.29 2.17
N ILE A 7 9.14 9.99 1.85
CA ILE A 7 8.38 9.38 0.74
C ILE A 7 6.87 9.52 0.98
N ALA A 8 6.41 9.30 2.22
CA ALA A 8 5.02 9.50 2.60
C ALA A 8 4.54 10.92 2.34
N LYS A 9 5.33 11.92 2.73
CA LYS A 9 5.00 13.35 2.54
C LYS A 9 4.97 13.72 1.05
N GLU A 10 5.97 13.31 0.28
CA GLU A 10 6.09 13.62 -1.15
C GLU A 10 4.95 13.01 -1.98
N ASN A 11 4.48 11.83 -1.59
CA ASN A 11 3.42 11.11 -2.32
C ASN A 11 2.02 11.32 -1.71
N ASN A 12 1.89 12.21 -0.72
CA ASN A 12 0.65 12.45 0.03
C ASN A 12 0.00 11.15 0.55
N MET A 13 0.81 10.29 1.16
CA MET A 13 0.43 8.98 1.67
C MET A 13 0.61 8.89 3.19
N ALA A 14 -0.19 8.04 3.83
CA ALA A 14 0.05 7.69 5.22
C ALA A 14 1.31 6.82 5.36
N VAL A 15 2.17 7.17 6.32
CA VAL A 15 3.38 6.39 6.68
C VAL A 15 3.04 4.93 6.98
N VAL A 16 1.93 4.68 7.67
CA VAL A 16 1.44 3.32 7.98
C VAL A 16 1.17 2.50 6.72
N THR A 17 0.68 3.13 5.65
CA THR A 17 0.44 2.45 4.36
C THR A 17 1.75 1.98 3.75
N LEU A 18 2.81 2.79 3.80
CA LEU A 18 4.13 2.41 3.31
C LEU A 18 4.72 1.26 4.14
N TYR A 19 4.63 1.31 5.47
CA TYR A 19 5.06 0.20 6.34
C TYR A 19 4.35 -1.11 6.01
N ARG A 20 3.02 -1.08 5.83
CA ARG A 20 2.25 -2.27 5.44
C ARG A 20 2.72 -2.84 4.10
N ARG A 21 3.09 -1.99 3.14
CA ARG A 21 3.60 -2.43 1.83
C ARG A 21 5.00 -3.03 1.93
N ILE A 22 5.87 -2.45 2.76
CA ILE A 22 7.21 -3.00 3.06
C ILE A 22 7.08 -4.42 3.62
N ILE A 23 6.21 -4.60 4.63
CA ILE A 23 5.94 -5.91 5.23
C ILE A 23 5.32 -6.88 4.20
N ALA A 24 4.30 -6.44 3.46
CA ALA A 24 3.61 -7.30 2.49
C ALA A 24 4.50 -7.75 1.32
N LYS A 25 5.55 -6.98 1.00
CA LYS A 25 6.55 -7.35 -0.01
C LYS A 25 7.75 -8.11 0.57
N GLY A 26 7.82 -8.28 1.89
CA GLY A 26 8.97 -8.93 2.55
C GLY A 26 10.27 -8.14 2.37
N MET A 27 10.19 -6.81 2.21
CA MET A 27 11.36 -5.97 2.10
C MET A 27 12.03 -5.79 3.46
N THR A 28 13.36 -5.73 3.45
CA THR A 28 14.19 -5.43 4.62
C THR A 28 15.01 -4.17 4.36
N PRO A 29 14.40 -2.97 4.48
CA PRO A 29 15.11 -1.72 4.19
C PRO A 29 16.21 -1.47 5.22
N LYS A 30 17.22 -0.70 4.83
CA LYS A 30 18.32 -0.35 5.72
C LYS A 30 17.84 0.53 6.87
N LEU A 31 18.35 0.24 8.07
CA LEU A 31 18.19 1.11 9.23
C LEU A 31 19.44 1.98 9.39
N GLU A 32 19.29 3.30 9.29
CA GLU A 32 20.35 4.26 9.59
C GLU A 32 19.98 5.05 10.84
N LYS A 33 20.77 4.90 11.91
CA LYS A 33 20.51 5.52 13.22
C LYS A 33 19.08 5.25 13.75
N GLY A 34 18.56 4.04 13.50
CA GLY A 34 17.20 3.63 13.89
C GLY A 34 16.08 4.14 12.98
N ILE A 35 16.41 4.83 11.88
CA ILE A 35 15.42 5.30 10.90
C ILE A 35 15.46 4.40 9.68
N MET A 36 14.29 3.96 9.24
CA MET A 36 14.15 3.15 8.03
C MET A 36 14.34 4.03 6.78
N VAL A 37 15.34 3.67 5.97
CA VAL A 37 15.73 4.39 4.77
C VAL A 37 15.63 3.46 3.57
N LEU A 38 15.04 3.99 2.50
CA LEU A 38 14.78 3.28 1.26
C LEU A 38 15.68 3.81 0.15
N ASN A 39 16.19 2.88 -0.65
CA ASN A 39 16.86 3.15 -1.90
C ASN A 39 15.83 3.50 -3.00
N PRO A 40 16.25 4.15 -4.10
CA PRO A 40 15.33 4.52 -5.18
C PRO A 40 14.56 3.33 -5.78
N GLN A 41 15.17 2.14 -5.79
CA GLN A 41 14.50 0.92 -6.25
C GLN A 41 13.40 0.48 -5.28
N GLU A 42 13.70 0.44 -3.97
CA GLU A 42 12.73 0.08 -2.93
C GLU A 42 11.59 1.09 -2.86
N GLU A 43 11.89 2.39 -3.03
CA GLU A 43 10.90 3.46 -3.15
C GLU A 43 9.92 3.18 -4.30
N LYS A 44 10.43 2.89 -5.50
CA LYS A 44 9.58 2.51 -6.64
C LYS A 44 8.74 1.28 -6.31
N ASP A 45 9.34 0.26 -5.70
CA ASP A 45 8.63 -0.98 -5.40
C ASP A 45 7.53 -0.80 -4.35
N ILE A 46 7.69 0.05 -3.34
CA ILE A 46 6.62 0.32 -2.37
C ILE A 46 5.56 1.27 -2.91
N LEU A 47 5.91 2.15 -3.86
CA LEU A 47 4.97 3.07 -4.51
C LEU A 47 4.11 2.34 -5.54
N VAL A 48 4.68 1.36 -6.26
CA VAL A 48 3.95 0.48 -7.19
C VAL A 48 3.08 -0.50 -6.40
N TYR A 49 1.87 -0.05 -6.07
CA TYR A 49 0.82 -0.89 -5.55
C TYR A 49 0.24 -1.72 -6.69
N SER A 50 0.68 -2.97 -6.80
CA SER A 50 -0.11 -3.97 -7.52
C SER A 50 -1.44 -4.08 -6.80
N LYS A 51 -2.52 -3.61 -7.42
CA LYS A 51 -3.89 -3.91 -7.02
C LYS A 51 -4.06 -5.43 -7.17
N ARG A 52 -3.54 -6.24 -6.24
CA ARG A 52 -3.93 -7.66 -6.13
C ARG A 52 -5.46 -7.67 -6.07
N GLY A 53 -6.04 -8.38 -7.02
CA GLY A 53 -7.33 -8.03 -7.63
C GLY A 53 -8.45 -7.73 -6.64
N ARG A 54 -9.07 -6.55 -6.82
CA ARG A 54 -10.51 -6.40 -6.55
C ARG A 54 -11.28 -7.19 -7.63
N LYS A 55 -11.22 -8.51 -7.57
CA LYS A 55 -12.30 -9.40 -7.97
C LYS A 55 -12.70 -10.06 -6.65
N ASN A 56 -13.46 -9.41 -5.77
CA ASN A 56 -14.86 -9.77 -5.51
C ASN A 56 -15.48 -8.87 -4.41
N ALA A 57 -15.28 -7.55 -4.47
CA ALA A 57 -15.91 -6.62 -3.51
C ALA A 57 -17.05 -5.76 -4.12
N GLN A 58 -17.53 -6.14 -5.31
CA GLN A 58 -18.68 -5.56 -5.99
C GLN A 58 -19.53 -6.69 -6.58
N ASN A 59 -20.33 -7.37 -5.75
CA ASN A 59 -21.64 -7.94 -6.11
C ASN A 59 -22.19 -8.76 -4.94
N LYS A 60 -22.65 -8.08 -3.89
CA LYS A 60 -23.65 -8.65 -2.98
C LYS A 60 -24.47 -7.57 -2.28
N LYS A 61 -24.92 -6.57 -3.04
CA LYS A 61 -25.94 -5.60 -2.62
C LYS A 61 -26.84 -5.19 -3.80
N THR A 62 -27.28 -6.15 -4.62
CA THR A 62 -28.34 -5.95 -5.63
C THR A 62 -28.92 -7.31 -6.04
N SER A 63 -29.47 -8.07 -5.08
CA SER A 63 -30.30 -9.23 -5.41
C SER A 63 -31.22 -9.52 -4.23
N ASP A 64 -32.11 -8.58 -3.96
CA ASP A 64 -33.40 -8.87 -3.30
C ASP A 64 -34.32 -7.64 -3.42
N GLN A 65 -34.53 -7.16 -4.66
CA GLN A 65 -35.83 -6.59 -4.99
C GLN A 65 -36.63 -7.74 -5.60
N LYS A 66 -37.16 -8.55 -4.70
CA LYS A 66 -38.23 -9.50 -4.99
C LYS A 66 -39.34 -8.70 -5.66
N SER A 67 -39.52 -8.92 -6.96
CA SER A 67 -40.70 -8.45 -7.69
C SER A 67 -41.92 -9.03 -6.97
N ILE A 68 -42.59 -8.18 -6.21
CA ILE A 68 -43.94 -8.46 -5.74
C ILE A 68 -44.83 -8.00 -6.90
N ARG A 69 -45.67 -8.94 -7.33
CA ARG A 69 -46.64 -8.86 -8.44
C ARG A 69 -47.36 -7.53 -8.54
#